data_AF-A0A9P8CH10-F1
#
_entry.id   AF-A0A9P8CH10-F1
#
_cell.length_a   1.000
_cell.length_b   1.000
_cell.length_c   1.000
_cell.angle_alpha   90.00
_cell.angle_beta   90.00
_cell.angle_gamma   90.00
#
_symmetry.space_group_name_H-M   'P 1'
#
loop_
_entity.id
_entity.type
_entity.pdbx_description
1 polymer ?
#
loop_
_entity_poly.entity_id
_entity_poly.type
_entity_poly.pdbx_seq_one_letter_code
_entity_poly.pdbx_strand_id
1 'polypeptide(L)'
;MSVHALQGIERNLDKVGEAIWDCDDLDDVFDSMVQKVSRLEAQLHVQRSFQRTEKLLREQTQDKPLPNQQATRVKHLIRFTFEKITRGTGRSLASSNSGNPAGDDGDTKQMTLQERQTRLRKLECNALKFCGLTYKIKDLLELPAAQFDFLVANVGNFVQRHELSQHLYRDDIDKAVHGKFDPEDDVIFKEFLKCSSYTRPIR
;
A
#
# COMPACT_ATOMS: atom_id res chain seq x y z
N MET A 1 22.12 -2.89 -7.12
CA MET A 1 22.02 -4.18 -7.84
C MET A 1 22.24 -3.89 -9.31
N SER A 2 23.05 -4.68 -10.01
CA SER A 2 23.33 -4.45 -11.44
C SER A 2 22.23 -5.03 -12.33
N VAL A 3 22.07 -4.49 -13.54
CA VAL A 3 21.14 -5.03 -14.55
C VAL A 3 21.48 -6.49 -14.86
N HIS A 4 22.76 -6.86 -14.87
CA HIS A 4 23.20 -8.24 -15.05
C HIS A 4 22.74 -9.20 -13.96
N ALA A 5 22.65 -8.74 -12.71
CA ALA A 5 22.11 -9.56 -11.62
C ALA A 5 20.61 -9.85 -11.82
N LEU A 6 19.83 -8.85 -12.27
CA LEU A 6 18.41 -9.03 -12.58
C LEU A 6 18.18 -9.96 -13.77
N GLN A 7 18.95 -9.81 -14.84
CA GLN A 7 18.92 -10.73 -15.99
C GLN A 7 19.33 -12.16 -15.60
N GLY A 8 20.24 -12.31 -14.63
CA GLY A 8 20.60 -13.61 -14.08
C GLY A 8 19.44 -14.27 -13.33
N ILE A 9 18.70 -13.48 -12.54
CA ILE A 9 17.51 -13.96 -11.83
C ILE A 9 16.43 -14.39 -12.82
N GLU A 10 16.13 -13.58 -13.83
CA GLU A 10 15.14 -13.88 -14.88
C GLU A 10 15.44 -15.21 -15.57
N ARG A 11 16.67 -15.40 -16.07
CA ARG A 11 17.10 -16.66 -16.68
C ARG A 11 17.00 -17.88 -15.75
N ASN A 12 17.21 -17.69 -14.45
CA ASN A 12 17.07 -18.78 -13.49
C ASN A 12 15.60 -19.12 -13.22
N LEU A 13 14.70 -18.13 -13.23
CA LEU A 13 13.26 -18.36 -13.10
C LEU A 13 12.72 -19.16 -14.28
N ASP A 14 13.17 -18.87 -15.52
CA ASP A 14 12.78 -19.64 -16.70
C ASP A 14 13.17 -21.11 -16.57
N LYS A 15 14.43 -21.38 -16.17
CA LYS A 15 14.93 -22.75 -15.94
C LYS A 15 14.15 -23.49 -14.86
N VAL A 16 13.79 -22.78 -13.79
CA VAL A 16 12.96 -23.35 -12.71
C VAL A 16 11.57 -23.70 -13.23
N GLY A 17 10.99 -22.83 -14.07
CA GLY A 17 9.69 -23.08 -14.70
C GLY A 17 9.68 -24.30 -15.62
N GLU A 18 10.78 -24.58 -16.32
CA GLU A 18 10.94 -25.80 -17.12
C GLU A 18 11.10 -27.04 -16.24
N ALA A 19 11.98 -26.97 -15.23
CA ALA A 19 12.32 -28.13 -14.39
C ALA A 19 11.22 -28.56 -13.42
N ILE A 20 10.29 -27.66 -13.05
CA ILE A 20 9.18 -27.96 -12.13
C ILE A 20 8.29 -29.10 -12.65
N TRP A 21 8.15 -29.24 -13.97
CA TRP A 21 7.29 -30.26 -14.57
C TRP A 21 7.85 -31.68 -14.46
N ASP A 22 9.16 -31.81 -14.23
CA ASP A 22 9.87 -33.09 -14.14
C ASP A 22 10.06 -33.57 -12.69
N CYS A 23 9.46 -32.88 -11.71
CA CYS A 23 9.63 -33.16 -10.29
C CYS A 23 8.36 -33.80 -9.69
N ASP A 24 8.49 -35.00 -9.12
CA ASP A 24 7.43 -35.68 -8.36
C ASP A 24 7.66 -35.53 -6.84
N ASP A 25 6.57 -35.46 -6.06
CA ASP A 25 6.53 -35.48 -4.57
C ASP A 25 7.41 -34.42 -3.85
N LEU A 26 7.28 -33.13 -4.23
CA LEU A 26 8.02 -32.00 -3.64
C LEU A 26 7.14 -30.89 -3.06
N ASP A 27 5.96 -31.22 -2.50
CA ASP A 27 4.96 -30.24 -2.06
C ASP A 27 5.53 -29.16 -1.11
N ASP A 28 6.30 -29.55 -0.08
CA ASP A 28 6.93 -28.59 0.86
C ASP A 28 7.89 -27.61 0.17
N VAL A 29 8.60 -28.08 -0.87
CA VAL A 29 9.54 -27.26 -1.64
C VAL A 29 8.75 -26.31 -2.54
N PHE A 30 7.69 -26.78 -3.17
CA PHE A 30 6.81 -25.95 -3.98
C PHE A 30 6.11 -24.86 -3.16
N ASP A 31 5.61 -25.17 -1.96
CA ASP A 31 5.04 -24.18 -1.06
C ASP A 31 6.06 -23.10 -0.67
N SER A 32 7.29 -23.51 -0.34
CA SER A 32 8.37 -22.57 -0.06
C SER A 32 8.71 -21.68 -1.27
N MET A 33 8.70 -22.25 -2.47
CA MET A 33 8.95 -21.52 -3.72
C MET A 33 7.84 -20.53 -4.02
N VAL A 34 6.58 -20.95 -3.93
CA VAL A 34 5.39 -20.10 -4.07
C VAL A 34 5.49 -18.93 -3.09
N GLN A 35 5.77 -19.19 -1.81
CA GLN A 35 5.93 -18.13 -0.81
C GLN A 35 7.02 -17.11 -1.18
N LYS A 36 8.19 -17.59 -1.64
CA LYS A 36 9.30 -16.72 -2.06
C LYS A 36 8.96 -15.90 -3.31
N VAL A 37 8.30 -16.51 -4.29
CA VAL A 37 7.86 -15.84 -5.53
C VAL A 37 6.81 -14.77 -5.21
N SER A 38 5.79 -15.09 -4.41
CA SER A 38 4.78 -14.11 -3.98
C SER A 38 5.39 -12.95 -3.20
N ARG A 39 6.39 -13.23 -2.36
CA ARG A 39 7.13 -12.18 -1.64
C ARG A 39 7.93 -11.29 -2.60
N LEU A 40 8.61 -11.87 -3.58
CA LEU A 40 9.36 -11.12 -4.59
C LEU A 40 8.42 -10.28 -5.47
N GLU A 41 7.30 -10.84 -5.91
CA GLU A 41 6.26 -10.14 -6.67
C GLU A 41 5.75 -8.92 -5.90
N ALA A 42 5.43 -9.10 -4.61
CA ALA A 42 4.95 -8.01 -3.77
C ALA A 42 5.99 -6.87 -3.66
N GLN A 43 7.26 -7.22 -3.47
CA GLN A 43 8.36 -6.26 -3.44
C GLN A 43 8.52 -5.53 -4.77
N LEU A 44 8.50 -6.24 -5.90
CA LEU A 44 8.64 -5.66 -7.24
C LEU A 44 7.48 -4.70 -7.55
N HIS A 45 6.26 -5.06 -7.16
CA HIS A 45 5.08 -4.20 -7.35
C HIS A 45 5.21 -2.85 -6.62
N VAL A 46 5.61 -2.89 -5.35
CA VAL A 46 5.84 -1.68 -4.54
C VAL A 46 7.00 -0.87 -5.11
N GLN A 47 8.13 -1.51 -5.41
CA GLN A 47 9.31 -0.86 -5.95
C GLN A 47 9.01 -0.13 -7.27
N ARG A 48 8.27 -0.78 -8.18
CA ARG A 48 7.87 -0.18 -9.45
C ARG A 48 6.96 1.03 -9.25
N SER A 49 6.06 0.98 -8.28
CA SER A 49 5.20 2.12 -7.92
C SER A 49 6.02 3.29 -7.37
N PHE A 50 6.97 3.03 -6.48
CA PHE A 50 7.89 4.04 -5.95
C PHE A 50 8.72 4.68 -7.06
N GLN A 51 9.32 3.90 -7.95
CA GLN A 51 10.12 4.40 -9.07
C GLN A 51 9.32 5.28 -10.02
N ARG A 52 8.05 4.94 -10.29
CA ARG A 52 7.16 5.78 -11.12
C ARG A 52 6.91 7.14 -10.45
N THR A 53 6.62 7.16 -9.14
CA THR A 53 6.41 8.41 -8.41
C THR A 53 7.68 9.22 -8.31
N GLU A 54 8.82 8.60 -8.04
CA GLU A 54 10.13 9.27 -8.05
C GLU A 54 10.40 9.92 -9.40
N LYS A 55 10.26 9.16 -10.50
CA LYS A 55 10.51 9.65 -11.85
C LYS A 55 9.67 10.90 -12.11
N LEU A 56 8.38 10.84 -11.77
CA LEU A 56 7.47 11.98 -11.88
C LEU A 56 7.93 13.17 -11.04
N LEU A 57 8.35 12.96 -9.79
CA LEU A 57 8.83 14.04 -8.92
C LEU A 57 10.12 14.71 -9.42
N ARG A 58 10.98 13.95 -10.11
CA ARG A 58 12.23 14.45 -10.70
C ARG A 58 12.01 15.17 -12.02
N GLU A 59 11.11 14.66 -12.86
CA GLU A 59 10.81 15.26 -14.17
C GLU A 59 9.94 16.52 -14.06
N GLN A 60 9.11 16.61 -13.03
CA GLN A 60 8.25 17.76 -12.79
C GLN A 60 9.03 18.86 -12.05
N THR A 61 9.41 19.93 -12.75
CA THR A 61 10.00 21.13 -12.13
C THR A 61 9.09 21.66 -11.01
N GLN A 62 9.66 22.16 -9.90
CA GLN A 62 8.90 22.59 -8.71
C GLN A 62 7.79 23.61 -9.04
N ASP A 63 8.02 24.44 -10.06
CA ASP A 63 7.09 25.49 -10.50
C ASP A 63 5.84 24.98 -11.24
N LYS A 64 5.83 23.71 -11.66
CA LYS A 64 4.67 23.11 -12.34
C LYS A 64 3.81 22.34 -11.33
N PRO A 65 2.48 22.46 -11.36
CA PRO A 65 1.63 21.67 -10.48
C PRO A 65 1.75 20.18 -10.81
N LEU A 66 1.68 19.32 -9.80
CA LEU A 66 1.66 17.88 -9.98
C LEU A 66 0.37 17.44 -10.73
N PRO A 67 0.49 16.50 -11.67
CA PRO A 67 -0.63 16.09 -12.51
C PRO A 67 -1.64 15.26 -11.70
N ASN A 68 -2.84 15.07 -12.27
CA ASN A 68 -3.83 14.11 -11.80
C ASN A 68 -4.20 14.25 -10.31
N GLN A 69 -4.24 15.49 -9.81
CA GLN A 69 -4.60 15.81 -8.41
C GLN A 69 -3.73 15.07 -7.37
N GLN A 70 -2.47 14.77 -7.70
CA GLN A 70 -1.57 14.07 -6.78
C GLN A 70 -1.37 14.82 -5.46
N ALA A 71 -1.25 16.15 -5.50
CA ALA A 71 -1.19 16.98 -4.31
C ALA A 71 -2.44 16.79 -3.41
N THR A 72 -3.64 16.77 -3.99
CA THR A 72 -4.90 16.51 -3.26
C THR A 72 -4.93 15.10 -2.66
N ARG A 73 -4.35 14.11 -3.33
CA ARG A 73 -4.25 12.74 -2.79
C ARG A 73 -3.40 12.67 -1.53
N VAL A 74 -2.36 13.51 -1.39
CA VAL A 74 -1.60 13.63 -0.14
C VAL A 74 -2.50 14.08 1.00
N LYS A 75 -3.29 15.13 0.78
CA LYS A 75 -4.28 15.62 1.75
C LYS A 75 -5.28 14.52 2.13
N HIS A 76 -5.84 13.82 1.14
CA HIS A 76 -6.77 12.71 1.38
C HIS A 76 -6.14 11.57 2.18
N LEU A 77 -4.89 11.20 1.88
CA LEU A 77 -4.21 10.14 2.62
C LEU A 77 -3.94 10.55 4.07
N ILE A 78 -3.49 11.78 4.32
CA ILE A 78 -3.28 12.31 5.67
C ILE A 78 -4.60 12.28 6.44
N ARG A 79 -5.68 12.78 5.82
CA ARG A 79 -7.02 12.71 6.41
C ARG A 79 -7.41 11.26 6.72
N PHE A 80 -7.36 10.36 5.74
CA PHE A 80 -7.66 8.95 5.94
C PHE A 80 -6.85 8.32 7.10
N THR A 81 -5.58 8.71 7.23
CA THR A 81 -4.68 8.19 8.26
C THR A 81 -5.08 8.66 9.66
N PHE A 82 -5.46 9.92 9.83
CA PHE A 82 -5.70 10.53 11.15
C PHE A 82 -7.16 10.79 11.50
N GLU A 83 -8.08 10.74 10.54
CA GLU A 83 -9.51 10.94 10.77
C GLU A 83 -10.01 9.84 11.71
N LYS A 84 -10.56 10.27 12.84
CA LYS A 84 -11.25 9.37 13.76
C LYS A 84 -12.43 8.81 13.00
N ILE A 85 -12.51 7.48 12.87
CA ILE A 85 -13.74 6.82 12.46
C ILE A 85 -14.79 7.27 13.47
N THR A 86 -15.66 8.19 13.09
CA THR A 86 -16.75 8.63 13.95
C THR A 86 -17.62 7.42 14.23
N ARG A 87 -17.80 7.14 15.53
CA ARG A 87 -18.50 5.97 16.09
C ARG A 87 -20.00 6.00 15.75
N GLY A 88 -20.36 5.86 14.49
CA GLY A 88 -21.73 5.63 14.03
C GLY A 88 -22.09 4.16 13.81
N THR A 89 -21.10 3.27 13.81
CA THR A 89 -21.30 1.82 13.54
C THR A 89 -20.57 0.96 14.58
N GLY A 90 -20.56 1.42 15.83
CA GLY A 90 -20.05 0.67 16.97
C GLY A 90 -21.19 0.14 17.83
N ARG A 91 -22.00 -0.80 17.31
CA ARG A 91 -22.78 -1.65 18.21
C ARG A 91 -21.83 -2.71 18.77
N SER A 92 -21.45 -2.44 20.01
CA SER A 92 -20.94 -3.38 20.98
C SER A 92 -21.61 -4.75 20.84
N LEU A 93 -20.81 -5.78 20.61
CA LEU A 93 -21.15 -7.15 20.99
C LEU A 93 -20.03 -7.63 21.92
N ALA A 94 -20.05 -7.10 23.13
CA ALA A 94 -19.65 -7.89 24.28
C ALA A 94 -20.83 -8.81 24.62
N SER A 95 -20.73 -10.08 24.24
CA SER A 95 -21.44 -11.16 24.93
C SER A 95 -20.73 -12.49 24.63
N SER A 96 -20.01 -12.96 25.64
CA SER A 96 -19.73 -14.33 26.03
C SER A 96 -20.09 -15.46 25.05
N ASN A 97 -19.08 -16.25 24.65
CA ASN A 97 -19.22 -17.70 24.74
C ASN A 97 -17.87 -18.43 24.78
N SER A 98 -17.79 -19.37 25.72
CA SER A 98 -16.75 -20.37 25.92
C SER A 98 -16.82 -21.49 24.86
N GLY A 99 -15.69 -21.89 24.28
CA GLY A 99 -15.56 -23.07 23.41
C GLY A 99 -14.13 -23.25 22.88
N ASN A 100 -13.62 -24.48 22.92
CA ASN A 100 -12.22 -24.91 22.77
C ASN A 100 -11.48 -24.55 21.45
N PRO A 101 -10.13 -24.63 21.44
CA PRO A 101 -9.31 -24.48 20.23
C PRO A 101 -8.97 -25.85 19.63
N ALA A 102 -9.43 -26.12 18.41
CA ALA A 102 -8.86 -27.12 17.53
C ALA A 102 -9.28 -26.78 16.09
N GLY A 103 -8.32 -26.42 15.25
CA GLY A 103 -8.56 -25.97 13.88
C GLY A 103 -7.39 -25.12 13.40
N ASP A 104 -6.29 -25.79 13.12
CA ASP A 104 -5.19 -25.30 12.30
C ASP A 104 -5.70 -25.17 10.86
N ASP A 105 -6.10 -23.96 10.47
CA ASP A 105 -6.31 -23.59 9.09
C ASP A 105 -5.61 -22.24 8.91
N GLY A 106 -4.69 -22.18 7.94
CA GLY A 106 -3.90 -21.01 7.57
C GLY A 106 -4.79 -19.87 7.05
N ASP A 107 -5.50 -19.23 7.97
CA ASP A 107 -6.41 -18.14 7.66
C ASP A 107 -5.57 -16.90 7.40
N THR A 108 -5.45 -16.52 6.13
CA THR A 108 -4.81 -15.26 5.73
C THR A 108 -5.66 -14.12 6.26
N LYS A 109 -5.40 -13.75 7.52
CA LYS A 109 -6.17 -12.74 8.25
C LYS A 109 -6.22 -11.47 7.42
N GLN A 110 -7.40 -11.18 6.89
CA GLN A 110 -7.61 -10.01 6.05
C GLN A 110 -7.29 -8.75 6.88
N MET A 111 -6.26 -8.02 6.46
CA MET A 111 -5.79 -6.85 7.19
C MET A 111 -6.89 -5.80 7.28
N THR A 112 -7.28 -5.45 8.50
CA THR A 112 -8.40 -4.53 8.72
C THR A 112 -8.03 -3.10 8.32
N LEU A 113 -9.04 -2.29 7.98
CA LEU A 113 -8.85 -0.86 7.68
C LEU A 113 -8.18 -0.11 8.85
N GLN A 114 -8.57 -0.43 10.08
CA GLN A 114 -8.01 0.20 11.28
C GLN A 114 -6.53 -0.16 11.48
N GLU A 115 -6.15 -1.38 11.14
CA GLU A 115 -4.75 -1.82 11.18
C GLU A 115 -3.89 -1.08 10.16
N ARG A 116 -4.39 -0.92 8.92
CA ARG A 116 -3.72 -0.12 7.88
C ARG A 116 -3.53 1.33 8.31
N GLN A 117 -4.58 1.98 8.81
CA GLN A 117 -4.49 3.34 9.35
C GLN A 117 -3.43 3.43 10.47
N THR A 118 -3.45 2.48 11.42
CA THR A 118 -2.52 2.47 12.55
C THR A 118 -1.07 2.36 12.08
N ARG A 119 -0.80 1.58 11.04
CA ARG A 119 0.54 1.43 10.48
C ARG A 119 0.97 2.65 9.66
N LEU A 120 0.06 3.25 8.90
CA LEU A 120 0.33 4.51 8.20
C LEU A 120 0.62 5.66 9.18
N ARG A 121 -0.03 5.71 10.34
CA ARG A 121 0.25 6.71 11.40
C ARG A 121 1.68 6.62 11.96
N LYS A 122 2.32 5.46 11.87
CA LYS A 122 3.70 5.25 12.33
C LYS A 122 4.74 5.70 11.31
N LEU A 123 4.33 6.06 10.09
CA LEU A 123 5.23 6.58 9.08
C LEU A 123 5.67 8.01 9.41
N GLU A 124 6.91 8.33 9.05
CA GLU A 124 7.39 9.71 9.06
C GLU A 124 6.64 10.57 8.03
N CYS A 125 6.65 11.89 8.24
CA CYS A 125 5.90 12.83 7.39
C CYS A 125 6.23 12.69 5.89
N ASN A 126 7.51 12.60 5.53
CA ASN A 126 7.93 12.45 4.14
C ASN A 126 7.48 11.12 3.53
N ALA A 127 7.57 10.03 4.30
CA ALA A 127 7.07 8.74 3.88
C ALA A 127 5.55 8.78 3.64
N LEU A 128 4.79 9.44 4.52
CA LEU A 128 3.34 9.57 4.37
C LEU A 128 2.97 10.46 3.17
N LYS A 129 3.64 11.60 2.98
CA LYS A 129 3.47 12.45 1.80
C LYS A 129 3.74 11.67 0.52
N PHE A 130 4.85 10.95 0.45
CA PHE A 130 5.21 10.13 -0.70
C PHE A 130 4.18 9.03 -0.96
N CYS A 131 3.70 8.32 0.07
CA CYS A 131 2.61 7.35 -0.06
C CYS A 131 1.36 7.97 -0.71
N GLY A 132 1.01 9.22 -0.35
CA GLY A 132 -0.15 9.92 -0.90
C GLY A 132 0.00 10.28 -2.38
N LEU A 133 1.23 10.55 -2.81
CA LEU A 133 1.57 10.75 -4.21
C LEU A 133 1.56 9.43 -4.99
N THR A 134 2.00 8.34 -4.36
CA THR A 134 2.09 7.03 -5.02
C THR A 134 0.73 6.35 -5.16
N TYR A 135 -0.07 6.26 -4.10
CA TYR A 135 -1.32 5.47 -4.10
C TYR A 135 -2.58 6.32 -3.97
N LYS A 136 -3.67 5.91 -4.63
CA LYS A 136 -5.00 6.36 -4.23
C LYS A 136 -5.41 5.58 -2.98
N ILE A 137 -6.31 6.12 -2.16
CA ILE A 137 -6.77 5.41 -0.95
C ILE A 137 -7.40 4.06 -1.33
N LYS A 138 -8.16 4.01 -2.45
CA LYS A 138 -8.74 2.78 -2.99
C LYS A 138 -7.67 1.71 -3.17
N ASP A 139 -6.67 2.04 -3.98
CA ASP A 139 -5.58 1.13 -4.31
C ASP A 139 -4.85 0.69 -3.03
N LEU A 140 -4.61 1.61 -2.10
CA LEU A 140 -3.94 1.32 -0.82
C LEU A 140 -4.74 0.37 0.09
N LEU A 141 -6.07 0.44 0.05
CA LEU A 141 -6.96 -0.46 0.79
C LEU A 141 -7.06 -1.83 0.12
N GLU A 142 -7.05 -1.87 -1.21
CA GLU A 142 -7.12 -3.09 -2.02
C GLU A 142 -5.76 -3.80 -2.16
N LEU A 143 -4.65 -3.13 -1.81
CA LEU A 143 -3.31 -3.75 -1.81
C LEU A 143 -3.30 -5.05 -0.99
N PRO A 144 -2.82 -6.17 -1.55
CA PRO A 144 -2.56 -7.38 -0.78
C PRO A 144 -1.71 -7.11 0.47
N ALA A 145 -1.92 -7.89 1.54
CA ALA A 145 -1.25 -7.68 2.82
C ALA A 145 0.29 -7.62 2.67
N ALA A 146 0.87 -8.56 1.92
CA ALA A 146 2.31 -8.59 1.65
C ALA A 146 2.81 -7.32 0.95
N GLN A 147 2.06 -6.79 -0.03
CA GLN A 147 2.43 -5.56 -0.72
C GLN A 147 2.35 -4.35 0.21
N PHE A 148 1.32 -4.27 1.05
CA PHE A 148 1.20 -3.23 2.06
C PHE A 148 2.32 -3.32 3.11
N ASP A 149 2.72 -4.52 3.50
CA ASP A 149 3.84 -4.76 4.40
C ASP A 149 5.15 -4.21 3.84
N PHE A 150 5.45 -4.55 2.59
CA PHE A 150 6.59 -4.00 1.89
C PHE A 150 6.54 -2.49 1.76
N LEU A 151 5.37 -1.92 1.44
CA LEU A 151 5.19 -0.48 1.37
C LEU A 151 5.57 0.21 2.67
N VAL A 152 4.96 -0.19 3.79
CA VAL A 152 5.17 0.47 5.08
C VAL A 152 6.61 0.28 5.57
N ALA A 153 7.20 -0.90 5.38
CA ALA A 153 8.56 -1.19 5.81
C ALA A 153 9.63 -0.45 4.99
N ASN A 154 9.37 -0.10 3.72
CA ASN A 154 10.41 0.38 2.81
C ASN A 154 10.26 1.84 2.39
N VAL A 155 9.07 2.45 2.49
CA VAL A 155 8.82 3.80 1.97
C VAL A 155 9.76 4.86 2.55
N GLY A 156 10.02 4.85 3.87
CA GLY A 156 10.91 5.82 4.50
C GLY A 156 12.34 5.71 3.98
N ASN A 157 12.88 4.49 3.97
CA ASN A 157 14.21 4.20 3.45
C ASN A 157 14.34 4.55 1.96
N PHE A 158 13.29 4.33 1.18
CA PHE A 158 13.27 4.69 -0.24
C PHE A 158 13.35 6.21 -0.42
N VAL A 159 12.49 6.97 0.26
CA VAL A 159 12.48 8.44 0.21
C VAL A 159 13.84 9.02 0.63
N GLN A 160 14.45 8.48 1.69
CA GLN A 160 15.75 8.92 2.17
C GLN A 160 16.87 8.61 1.17
N ARG A 161 16.97 7.36 0.70
CA ARG A 161 18.03 6.92 -0.21
C ARG A 161 18.00 7.65 -1.56
N HIS A 162 16.81 8.01 -2.01
CA HIS A 162 16.60 8.74 -3.25
C HIS A 162 16.54 10.26 -3.06
N GLU A 163 16.79 10.78 -1.85
CA GLU A 163 16.85 12.21 -1.54
C GLU A 163 15.58 12.98 -1.97
N LEU A 164 14.42 12.34 -1.81
CA LEU A 164 13.16 12.88 -2.35
C LEU A 164 12.54 13.98 -1.47
N SER A 165 13.08 14.21 -0.26
CA SER A 165 12.55 15.18 0.70
C SER A 165 12.28 16.55 0.06
N GLN A 166 13.23 17.11 -0.69
CA GLN A 166 13.07 18.42 -1.35
C GLN A 166 11.93 18.46 -2.38
N HIS A 167 11.57 17.31 -2.96
CA HIS A 167 10.48 17.19 -3.92
C HIS A 167 9.11 17.02 -3.25
N LEU A 168 9.05 16.81 -1.94
CA LEU A 168 7.82 16.59 -1.16
C LEU A 168 7.29 17.86 -0.47
N TYR A 169 8.08 18.93 -0.44
CA TYR A 169 7.70 20.24 0.09
C TYR A 169 7.54 21.22 -1.07
N ARG A 170 6.55 20.96 -1.90
CA ARG A 170 6.17 21.81 -3.04
C ARG A 170 4.96 22.64 -2.65
N ASP A 171 4.86 23.84 -3.20
CA ASP A 171 3.75 24.76 -2.96
C ASP A 171 2.38 24.13 -3.21
N ASP A 172 2.23 23.30 -4.23
CA ASP A 172 0.96 22.64 -4.55
C ASP A 172 0.59 21.56 -3.52
N ILE A 173 1.56 20.78 -3.05
CA ILE A 173 1.36 19.84 -1.93
C ILE A 173 1.00 20.60 -0.66
N ASP A 174 1.76 21.64 -0.30
CA ASP A 174 1.54 22.38 0.93
C ASP A 174 0.21 23.16 0.87
N LYS A 175 -0.14 23.75 -0.28
CA LYS A 175 -1.48 24.34 -0.52
C LYS A 175 -2.58 23.29 -0.41
N ALA A 176 -2.39 22.09 -0.92
CA ALA A 176 -3.40 21.03 -0.79
C ALA A 176 -3.57 20.60 0.67
N VAL A 177 -2.47 20.38 1.39
CA VAL A 177 -2.47 19.92 2.78
C VAL A 177 -3.02 20.97 3.74
N HIS A 178 -2.62 22.24 3.57
CA HIS A 178 -3.04 23.34 4.44
C HIS A 178 -4.30 24.07 3.95
N GLY A 179 -4.68 23.90 2.69
CA GLY A 179 -5.89 24.48 2.12
C GLY A 179 -7.14 23.90 2.75
N LYS A 180 -8.18 24.72 2.89
CA LYS A 180 -9.51 24.24 3.31
C LYS A 180 -10.01 23.21 2.29
N PHE A 181 -10.72 22.18 2.75
CA PHE A 181 -11.43 21.30 1.82
C PHE A 181 -12.47 22.13 1.09
N ASP A 182 -12.41 22.12 -0.24
CA ASP A 182 -13.58 22.52 -1.00
C ASP A 182 -14.71 21.54 -0.62
N PRO A 183 -15.93 22.01 -0.35
CA PRO A 183 -17.09 21.14 -0.16
C PRO A 183 -17.19 20.01 -1.20
N GLU A 184 -16.77 20.24 -2.45
CA GLU A 184 -16.74 19.23 -3.51
C GLU A 184 -15.74 18.11 -3.23
N ASP A 185 -14.51 18.42 -2.82
CA ASP A 185 -13.49 17.43 -2.44
C ASP A 185 -13.97 16.57 -1.26
N ASP A 186 -14.69 17.21 -0.33
CA ASP A 186 -15.27 16.58 0.85
C ASP A 186 -16.37 15.59 0.50
N VAL A 187 -17.18 15.90 -0.52
CA VAL A 187 -18.22 15.02 -1.08
C VAL A 187 -17.58 13.83 -1.79
N ILE A 188 -16.59 14.06 -2.65
CA ILE A 188 -15.87 13.00 -3.36
C ILE A 188 -15.23 12.03 -2.37
N PHE A 189 -14.60 12.56 -1.32
CA PHE A 189 -14.01 11.76 -0.27
C PHE A 189 -15.06 10.96 0.53
N LYS A 190 -16.19 11.56 0.89
CA LYS A 190 -17.29 10.88 1.61
C LYS A 190 -17.99 9.83 0.75
N GLU A 191 -18.22 10.10 -0.52
CA GLU A 191 -18.77 9.15 -1.49
C GLU A 191 -17.83 7.97 -1.69
N PHE A 192 -16.52 8.24 -1.78
CA PHE A 192 -15.49 7.21 -1.81
C PHE A 192 -15.53 6.29 -0.58
N LEU A 193 -15.61 6.86 0.63
CA LEU A 193 -15.75 6.08 1.87
C LEU A 193 -17.02 5.22 1.86
N LYS A 194 -18.14 5.76 1.36
CA LYS A 194 -19.40 5.01 1.23
C LYS A 194 -19.23 3.81 0.29
N CYS A 195 -18.65 3.99 -0.89
CA CYS A 195 -18.41 2.89 -1.84
C CYS A 195 -17.57 1.74 -1.25
N SER A 196 -16.58 2.05 -0.39
CA SER A 196 -15.76 1.02 0.28
C SER A 196 -16.51 0.20 1.35
N SER A 197 -17.67 0.69 1.80
CA SER A 197 -18.51 -0.01 2.78
C SER A 197 -19.57 -0.92 2.16
N TYR A 198 -19.88 -0.76 0.87
CA TYR A 198 -20.90 -1.54 0.14
C TYR A 198 -20.38 -2.86 -0.46
N THR A 199 -19.09 -3.18 -0.38
CA THR A 199 -18.51 -4.42 -0.91
C THR A 199 -18.53 -5.60 0.06
N ARG A 200 -19.29 -5.54 1.17
CA ARG A 200 -19.54 -6.73 2.00
C ARG A 200 -20.67 -7.56 1.39
N PRO A 201 -20.43 -8.83 0.99
CA PRO A 201 -21.54 -9.74 0.76
C PRO A 201 -22.28 -9.89 2.08
N ILE A 202 -23.57 -9.59 2.07
CA ILE A 202 -24.48 -9.98 3.14
C ILE A 202 -24.52 -11.51 3.08
N ARG A 203 -23.95 -12.18 4.08
CA ARG A 203 -24.21 -13.61 4.35
C ARG A 203 -25.52 -13.73 5.11
#